data_AF-A0A0X3RNW2-F1
#
_entry.id   AF-A0A0X3RNW2-F1
#
_cell.length_a   1.000
_cell.length_b   1.000
_cell.length_c   1.000
_cell.angle_alpha   90.00
_cell.angle_beta   90.00
_cell.angle_gamma   90.00
#
_symmetry.space_group_name_H-M   'P 1'
#
loop_
_entity.id
_entity.type
_entity.pdbx_description
1 polymer ?
#
loop_
_entity_poly.entity_id
_entity_poly.type
_entity_poly.pdbx_seq_one_letter_code
_entity_poly.pdbx_strand_id
1 'polypeptide(L)'
;MRRAPVVGRISAEGDPTQLATLLLAALQGGTLVAQVARDIATLKDALQTAINYAQTFATSPDAGVFAPLASAGGHEAGEHLDRESAGEGDGGGQGRLLAR
;
A
#
# COMPACT_ATOMS: atom_id res chain seq x y z
N MET A 1 -18.92 2.46 28.37
CA MET A 1 -18.44 1.51 27.32
C MET A 1 -17.72 2.31 26.25
N ARG A 2 -16.40 2.14 26.12
CA ARG A 2 -15.59 2.85 25.10
C ARG A 2 -15.51 1.93 23.88
N ARG A 3 -16.11 2.31 22.74
CA ARG A 3 -15.93 1.55 21.50
C ARG A 3 -14.52 1.81 20.98
N ALA A 4 -13.78 0.75 20.67
CA ALA A 4 -12.51 0.84 19.97
C ALA A 4 -12.78 1.43 18.56
N PRO A 5 -11.99 2.41 18.10
CA PRO A 5 -12.12 2.91 16.74
C PRO A 5 -11.62 1.81 15.79
N VAL A 6 -12.53 1.14 15.09
CA VAL A 6 -12.16 0.33 13.93
C VAL A 6 -11.86 1.34 12.82
N VAL A 7 -10.57 1.65 12.63
CA VAL A 7 -10.15 2.53 11.55
C VAL A 7 -10.12 1.69 10.28
N GLY A 8 -11.28 1.55 9.63
CA GLY A 8 -11.35 1.15 8.23
C GLY A 8 -10.84 2.32 7.38
N ARG A 9 -9.76 2.11 6.63
CA ARG A 9 -9.29 3.12 5.67
C ARG A 9 -10.18 3.09 4.44
N ILE A 10 -10.88 4.19 4.20
CA ILE A 10 -11.55 4.44 2.92
C ILE A 10 -10.46 4.79 1.90
N SER A 11 -10.51 4.17 0.73
CA SER A 11 -9.63 4.45 -0.41
C SER A 11 -9.64 5.93 -0.72
N ALA A 12 -8.55 6.47 -1.26
CA ALA A 12 -8.48 7.86 -1.69
C ALA A 12 -9.56 8.23 -2.74
N GLU A 13 -10.14 7.22 -3.40
CA GLU A 13 -11.23 7.38 -4.36
C GLU A 13 -12.61 7.60 -3.70
N GLY A 14 -12.79 7.23 -2.43
CA GLY A 14 -14.04 7.42 -1.70
C GLY A 14 -14.00 8.67 -0.83
N ASP A 15 -14.79 9.69 -1.17
CA ASP A 15 -14.95 10.88 -0.30
C ASP A 15 -15.74 10.50 0.97
N PRO A 16 -15.10 10.55 2.16
CA PRO A 16 -15.76 10.18 3.41
C PRO A 16 -16.99 11.04 3.72
N THR A 17 -17.03 12.30 3.27
CA THR A 17 -18.16 13.20 3.49
C THR A 17 -19.38 12.78 2.67
N GLN A 18 -19.17 12.38 1.42
CA GLN A 18 -20.22 11.84 0.56
C GLN A 18 -20.74 10.52 1.09
N LEU A 19 -19.88 9.62 1.56
CA LEU A 19 -20.30 8.35 2.14
C LEU A 19 -21.10 8.53 3.43
N ALA A 20 -20.72 9.49 4.28
CA ALA A 20 -21.50 9.86 5.46
C ALA A 20 -22.89 10.43 5.07
N THR A 21 -22.92 11.31 4.07
CA THR A 21 -24.16 11.87 3.53
C THR A 21 -25.08 10.79 2.96
N LEU A 22 -24.52 9.82 2.22
CA LEU A 22 -25.25 8.68 1.68
C LEU A 22 -25.91 7.85 2.80
N LEU A 23 -25.16 7.51 3.84
CA LEU A 23 -25.68 6.76 4.99
C LEU A 23 -26.80 7.53 5.71
N LEU A 24 -26.65 8.84 5.90
CA LEU A 24 -27.68 9.68 6.49
C LEU A 24 -28.93 9.77 5.62
N ALA A 25 -28.79 9.86 4.30
CA ALA A 25 -29.91 9.86 3.36
C ALA A 25 -30.64 8.51 3.37
N ALA A 26 -29.90 7.39 3.39
CA ALA A 26 -30.48 6.05 3.49
C ALA A 26 -31.24 5.84 4.81
N LEU A 27 -30.70 6.32 5.93
CA LEU A 27 -31.38 6.29 7.23
C LEU A 27 -32.69 7.10 7.21
N GLN A 28 -32.62 8.35 6.75
CA GLN A 28 -33.77 9.26 6.74
C GLN A 28 -34.85 8.79 5.77
N GLY A 29 -34.48 8.47 4.54
CA GLY A 29 -35.40 7.94 3.52
C GLY A 29 -35.97 6.58 3.90
N GLY A 30 -35.12 5.66 4.37
CA GLY A 30 -35.54 4.33 4.81
C GLY A 30 -36.51 4.38 5.99
N THR A 31 -36.32 5.31 6.92
CA THR A 31 -37.26 5.50 8.05
C THR A 31 -38.60 6.04 7.58
N LEU A 32 -38.61 6.96 6.63
CA LEU A 32 -39.85 7.49 6.05
C LEU A 32 -40.64 6.38 5.32
N VAL A 33 -39.97 5.60 4.47
CA VAL A 33 -40.63 4.51 3.73
C VAL A 33 -41.09 3.40 4.66
N ALA A 34 -40.29 3.02 5.67
CA ALA A 34 -40.68 2.01 6.66
C ALA A 34 -41.96 2.38 7.44
N GLN A 35 -42.14 3.67 7.75
CA GLN A 35 -43.36 4.15 8.41
C GLN A 35 -44.58 4.07 7.51
N VAL A 36 -44.44 4.45 6.23
CA VAL A 36 -45.52 4.39 5.23
C VAL A 36 -45.89 2.94 4.91
N ALA A 37 -44.89 2.07 4.71
CA ALA A 37 -45.07 0.65 4.42
C ALA A 37 -45.46 -0.17 5.65
N ARG A 38 -45.29 0.38 6.87
CA ARG A 38 -45.43 -0.31 8.16
C ARG A 38 -44.56 -1.57 8.25
N ASP A 39 -43.37 -1.49 7.65
CA ASP A 39 -42.40 -2.57 7.57
C ASP A 39 -40.99 -2.05 7.89
N ILE A 40 -40.41 -2.55 8.97
CA ILE A 40 -39.06 -2.18 9.42
C ILE A 40 -37.97 -2.80 8.53
N ALA A 41 -38.28 -3.86 7.77
CA ALA A 41 -37.34 -4.47 6.84
C ALA A 41 -36.88 -3.47 5.78
N THR A 42 -37.73 -2.54 5.37
CA THR A 42 -37.39 -1.53 4.36
C THR A 42 -36.25 -0.60 4.82
N LEU A 43 -36.22 -0.22 6.09
CA LEU A 43 -35.10 0.57 6.63
C LEU A 43 -33.80 -0.26 6.66
N LYS A 44 -33.91 -1.54 7.02
CA LYS A 44 -32.76 -2.45 7.05
C LYS A 44 -32.17 -2.63 5.65
N ASP A 45 -33.01 -2.84 4.64
CA ASP A 45 -32.57 -3.03 3.24
C ASP A 45 -31.91 -1.77 2.67
N ALA A 46 -32.45 -0.59 2.97
CA ALA A 46 -31.86 0.69 2.57
C ALA A 46 -30.46 0.88 3.18
N LEU A 47 -30.31 0.61 4.48
CA LEU A 47 -29.01 0.71 5.16
C LEU A 47 -28.01 -0.33 4.66
N GLN A 48 -28.44 -1.58 4.46
CA GLN A 48 -27.55 -2.63 3.91
C GLN A 48 -27.06 -2.26 2.51
N THR A 49 -27.93 -1.70 1.67
CA THR A 49 -27.55 -1.22 0.33
C THR A 49 -26.49 -0.12 0.41
N ALA A 50 -26.68 0.88 1.27
CA ALA A 50 -25.72 1.97 1.46
C ALA A 50 -24.36 1.48 2.01
N ILE A 51 -24.39 0.52 2.94
CA ILE A 51 -23.16 -0.09 3.48
C ILE A 51 -22.43 -0.89 2.40
N ASN A 52 -23.14 -1.70 1.62
CA ASN A 52 -22.54 -2.47 0.53
C ASN A 52 -21.88 -1.55 -0.51
N TYR A 53 -22.50 -0.41 -0.82
CA TYR A 53 -21.89 0.60 -1.66
C TYR A 53 -20.65 1.24 -1.00
N ALA A 54 -20.71 1.62 0.27
CA ALA A 54 -19.55 2.18 0.96
C ALA A 54 -18.36 1.20 1.04
N GLN A 55 -18.63 -0.10 1.12
CA GLN A 55 -17.60 -1.14 1.15
C GLN A 55 -16.83 -1.27 -0.16
N THR A 56 -17.36 -0.82 -1.30
CA THR A 56 -16.60 -0.82 -2.56
C THR A 56 -15.39 0.12 -2.51
N PHE A 57 -15.40 1.10 -1.60
CA PHE A 57 -14.31 2.04 -1.36
C PHE A 57 -13.41 1.62 -0.19
N ALA A 58 -13.69 0.52 0.51
CA ALA A 58 -12.86 0.09 1.62
C ALA A 58 -11.53 -0.47 1.10
N THR A 59 -10.40 0.09 1.55
CA THR A 59 -9.10 -0.56 1.35
C THR A 59 -8.89 -1.60 2.45
N SER A 60 -8.47 -2.81 2.07
CA SER A 60 -8.08 -3.82 3.06
C SER A 60 -6.99 -3.23 3.97
N PRO A 61 -7.09 -3.38 5.31
CA PRO A 61 -6.06 -2.89 6.24
C PRO A 61 -4.67 -3.49 5.95
N ASP A 62 -4.62 -4.54 5.13
CA ASP A 62 -3.41 -5.27 4.77
C ASP A 62 -2.70 -4.74 3.51
N ALA A 63 -3.32 -3.82 2.75
CA ALA A 63 -2.71 -3.30 1.52
C ALA A 63 -1.44 -2.46 1.77
N GLY A 64 -1.25 -1.96 2.99
CA GLY A 64 -0.07 -1.18 3.38
C GLY A 64 1.08 -1.99 3.98
N VAL A 65 0.88 -3.26 4.35
CA VAL A 65 1.94 -4.11 4.94
C VAL A 65 2.64 -5.00 3.91
N PHE A 66 2.05 -5.16 2.72
CA PHE A 66 2.62 -5.90 1.59
C PHE A 66 3.08 -5.00 0.44
N ALA A 67 3.52 -3.77 0.71
CA ALA A 67 4.39 -3.10 -0.25
C ALA A 67 5.67 -3.95 -0.35
N PRO A 68 5.99 -4.55 -1.50
CA PRO A 68 7.13 -5.45 -1.59
C PRO A 68 8.41 -4.71 -1.24
N LEU A 69 9.17 -5.27 -0.29
CA LEU A 69 10.59 -4.97 -0.08
C LEU A 69 11.41 -5.49 -1.29
N ALA A 70 10.97 -5.24 -2.51
CA ALA A 70 11.58 -5.70 -3.75
C ALA A 70 12.31 -4.53 -4.43
N SER A 71 13.23 -3.92 -3.70
CA SER A 71 14.27 -3.06 -4.29
C SER A 71 15.50 -2.87 -3.40
N ALA A 72 15.70 -3.72 -2.39
CA ALA A 72 16.88 -3.66 -1.53
C ALA A 72 17.54 -5.06 -1.44
N GLY A 73 18.34 -5.41 -2.44
CA GLY A 73 19.25 -6.55 -2.35
C GLY A 73 19.63 -7.13 -3.71
N GLY A 74 20.83 -6.78 -4.20
CA GLY A 74 21.48 -7.58 -5.25
C GLY A 74 22.42 -6.84 -6.20
N HIS A 75 23.41 -6.09 -5.70
CA HIS A 75 24.60 -5.83 -6.53
C HIS A 75 25.89 -5.59 -5.72
N GLU A 76 26.22 -6.52 -4.81
CA GLU A 76 27.57 -6.59 -4.22
C GLU A 76 28.07 -8.04 -4.22
N ALA A 77 28.93 -8.34 -5.20
CA ALA A 77 29.97 -9.37 -5.24
C ALA A 77 30.50 -9.34 -6.69
N GLY A 78 31.68 -8.82 -6.97
CA GLY A 78 32.96 -9.29 -6.45
C GLY A 78 33.77 -9.71 -7.68
N GLU A 79 34.89 -9.04 -7.88
CA GLU A 79 35.84 -9.24 -8.97
C GLU A 79 36.23 -10.73 -9.17
N HIS A 80 36.34 -11.14 -10.43
CA HIS A 80 37.28 -12.17 -10.84
C HIS A 80 37.89 -11.77 -12.18
N LEU A 81 38.94 -10.95 -12.07
CA LEU A 81 39.96 -10.73 -13.07
C LEU A 81 40.56 -12.09 -13.44
N ASP A 82 40.57 -12.45 -14.72
CA ASP A 82 41.63 -13.22 -15.37
C ASP A 82 41.26 -13.50 -16.82
N ARG A 83 41.75 -12.66 -17.74
CA ARG A 83 42.17 -13.15 -19.05
C ARG A 83 43.28 -12.27 -19.62
N GLU A 84 44.47 -12.86 -19.58
CA GLU A 84 45.70 -12.44 -20.25
C GLU A 84 45.46 -11.78 -21.62
N SER A 85 46.13 -10.65 -21.84
CA SER A 85 46.49 -10.18 -23.17
C SER A 85 47.85 -9.48 -23.10
N ALA A 86 48.67 -9.85 -24.08
CA ALA A 86 50.11 -9.69 -24.15
C ALA A 86 50.60 -8.29 -24.52
N GLY A 87 51.92 -8.12 -24.40
CA GLY A 87 52.71 -6.99 -24.90
C GLY A 87 52.93 -5.93 -23.83
N GLU A 88 54.06 -5.26 -23.68
CA GLU A 88 55.23 -5.06 -24.54
C GLU A 88 56.12 -4.06 -23.76
N GLY A 89 57.45 -4.17 -23.88
CA GLY A 89 58.39 -3.06 -23.64
C GLY A 89 58.90 -2.90 -22.20
N ASP A 90 60.15 -3.23 -21.90
CA ASP A 90 61.41 -2.54 -22.27
C ASP A 90 61.82 -1.46 -21.25
N GLY A 91 63.08 -1.56 -20.82
CA GLY A 91 63.90 -0.37 -20.51
C GLY A 91 64.20 -0.04 -19.05
N GLY A 92 65.37 -0.47 -18.59
CA GLY A 92 66.18 0.25 -17.58
C GLY A 92 65.88 -0.11 -16.11
N GLY A 93 66.81 -0.61 -15.30
CA GLY A 93 68.20 -0.23 -15.21
C GLY A 93 68.44 0.54 -13.91
N GLN A 94 69.35 0.01 -13.09
CA GLN A 94 70.16 0.71 -12.09
C GLN A 94 69.62 0.82 -10.64
N GLY A 95 70.18 -0.07 -9.82
CA GLY A 95 71.11 0.35 -8.76
C GLY A 95 70.49 0.95 -7.51
N ARG A 96 70.39 0.14 -6.45
CA ARG A 96 70.40 0.62 -5.06
C ARG A 96 70.57 -0.51 -4.05
N LEU A 97 71.82 -0.92 -3.82
CA LEU A 97 72.22 -1.54 -2.56
C LEU A 97 73.10 -0.51 -1.84
N LEU A 98 72.49 0.25 -0.93
CA LEU A 98 73.16 1.16 -0.01
C LEU A 98 73.03 0.55 1.39
N ALA A 99 74.19 0.41 2.05
CA ALA A 99 74.47 0.47 3.49
C ALA A 99 73.38 -0.01 4.47
N ARG A 100 73.70 -0.90 5.42
CA ARG A 100 74.77 -0.72 6.41
C ARG A 100 75.00 -2.01 7.18
#